data_AF-A0A327ZJ92-F1
#
_entry.id   AF-A0A327ZJ92-F1
#
_cell.length_a   1.000
_cell.length_b   1.000
_cell.length_c   1.000
_cell.angle_alpha   90.00
_cell.angle_beta   90.00
_cell.angle_gamma   90.00
#
_symmetry.space_group_name_H-M   'P 1'
#
loop_
_entity.id
_entity.type
_entity.pdbx_description
1 polymer ?
#
loop_
_entity_poly.entity_id
_entity_poly.type
_entity_poly.pdbx_seq_one_letter_code
_entity_poly.pdbx_strand_id
1 'polypeptide(L)'
;MSPKKARTGSPKRIVSGAKVAKADARSSAGPDAGEHKVTFSFHYADHGYQGSWSWPVAGEAEELLQFLCAVGSSTWSEVKAQLFNSKGGSHKKHHYQSIDGLCREAQERIAHLRLDEQFGDEIFRFRVGNRKRLWGFIAAGVFYVLWWDAGHLVYPVDHG
;
A
#
# COMPACT_ATOMS: atom_id res chain seq x y z
N MET A 1 -71.75 -33.70 26.36
CA MET A 1 -71.37 -33.57 24.94
C MET A 1 -70.08 -32.79 24.88
N SER A 2 -68.96 -33.47 24.62
CA SER A 2 -67.62 -32.88 24.52
C SER A 2 -67.13 -33.06 23.09
N PRO A 3 -66.74 -31.99 22.36
CA PRO A 3 -66.10 -32.16 21.06
C PRO A 3 -64.57 -32.15 21.16
N LYS A 4 -64.00 -32.93 20.25
CA LYS A 4 -62.64 -33.45 20.17
C LYS A 4 -61.63 -32.41 19.66
N LYS A 5 -60.38 -32.54 20.14
CA LYS A 5 -59.17 -31.90 19.62
C LYS A 5 -58.95 -32.22 18.14
N ALA A 6 -58.69 -31.18 17.33
CA ALA A 6 -58.07 -31.30 16.02
C ALA A 6 -56.66 -30.70 16.07
N ARG A 7 -55.66 -31.48 15.65
CA ARG A 7 -54.25 -31.11 15.50
C ARG A 7 -54.06 -30.49 14.11
N THR A 8 -53.56 -29.26 14.03
CA THR A 8 -53.08 -28.65 12.80
C THR A 8 -51.57 -28.47 12.90
N GLY A 9 -50.84 -29.13 11.99
CA GLY A 9 -49.38 -29.10 11.91
C GLY A 9 -48.87 -27.77 11.37
N SER A 10 -47.82 -27.26 11.99
CA SER A 10 -47.10 -26.07 11.54
C SER A 10 -46.30 -26.33 10.26
N PRO A 11 -46.28 -25.41 9.28
CA PRO A 11 -45.47 -25.56 8.08
C PRO A 11 -43.98 -25.35 8.37
N LYS A 12 -43.14 -26.28 7.91
CA LYS A 12 -41.67 -26.15 7.93
C LYS A 12 -41.23 -25.12 6.89
N ARG A 13 -40.58 -24.04 7.33
CA ARG A 13 -39.88 -23.08 6.47
C ARG A 13 -38.44 -23.54 6.29
N ILE A 14 -38.07 -23.95 5.07
CA ILE A 14 -36.68 -24.07 4.62
C ILE A 14 -36.46 -22.90 3.67
N VAL A 15 -35.59 -21.95 4.03
CA VAL A 15 -34.92 -21.10 3.04
C VAL A 15 -33.48 -20.85 3.50
N SER A 16 -32.60 -21.01 2.51
CA SER A 16 -31.15 -21.02 2.49
C SER A 16 -30.46 -19.80 3.10
N GLY A 17 -29.23 -20.03 3.55
CA GLY A 17 -28.33 -19.00 4.04
C GLY A 17 -27.71 -18.12 2.97
N ALA A 18 -27.22 -16.97 3.43
CA ALA A 18 -25.94 -16.37 3.06
C ALA A 18 -25.66 -15.29 4.11
N LYS A 19 -24.51 -15.36 4.80
CA LYS A 19 -24.04 -14.24 5.61
C LYS A 19 -23.64 -13.13 4.64
N VAL A 20 -24.31 -11.98 4.75
CA VAL A 20 -23.90 -10.74 4.08
C VAL A 20 -22.57 -10.32 4.70
N ALA A 21 -21.49 -10.44 3.95
CA ALA A 21 -20.21 -9.83 4.31
C ALA A 21 -20.40 -8.31 4.33
N LYS A 22 -19.97 -7.66 5.42
CA LYS A 22 -19.84 -6.21 5.47
C LYS A 22 -18.86 -5.80 4.36
N ALA A 23 -19.33 -4.97 3.42
CA ALA A 23 -18.48 -4.35 2.44
C ALA A 23 -17.51 -3.39 3.16
N ASP A 24 -16.22 -3.55 2.89
CA ASP A 24 -15.20 -2.58 3.26
C ASP A 24 -15.50 -1.26 2.57
N ALA A 25 -15.74 -0.22 3.37
CA ALA A 25 -15.79 1.16 2.90
C ALA A 25 -14.36 1.65 2.63
N ARG A 26 -13.72 1.13 1.57
CA ARG A 26 -12.54 1.74 0.96
C ARG A 26 -12.84 1.94 -0.51
N SER A 27 -13.41 3.09 -0.83
CA SER A 27 -13.61 3.53 -2.20
C SER A 27 -13.35 5.03 -2.29
N SER A 28 -12.06 5.39 -2.29
CA SER A 28 -11.57 6.50 -3.10
C SER A 28 -10.84 5.94 -4.32
N ALA A 29 -11.44 4.95 -4.97
CA ALA A 29 -11.03 4.57 -6.31
C ALA A 29 -11.54 5.68 -7.25
N GLY A 30 -10.65 6.65 -7.55
CA GLY A 30 -10.73 7.35 -8.83
C GLY A 30 -10.72 6.35 -9.99
N PRO A 31 -11.08 6.78 -11.22
CA PRO A 31 -11.24 5.89 -12.36
C PRO A 31 -10.00 5.01 -12.54
N ASP A 32 -10.25 3.75 -12.86
CA ASP A 32 -9.30 2.63 -12.98
C ASP A 32 -7.84 3.05 -13.22
N ALA A 33 -7.13 3.37 -12.13
CA ALA A 33 -5.72 3.72 -12.18
C ALA A 33 -4.86 2.60 -12.78
N GLY A 34 -5.39 1.37 -12.90
CA GLY A 34 -4.68 0.19 -13.36
C GLY A 34 -4.06 0.36 -14.74
N GLU A 35 -4.80 0.89 -15.70
CA GLU A 35 -4.31 1.07 -17.08
C GLU A 35 -3.54 2.38 -17.29
N HIS A 36 -3.61 3.30 -16.34
CA HIS A 36 -2.86 4.55 -16.41
C HIS A 36 -1.37 4.32 -16.12
N LYS A 37 -0.52 5.02 -16.88
CA LYS A 37 0.92 5.06 -16.63
C LYS A 37 1.21 5.67 -15.27
N VAL A 38 2.23 5.15 -14.59
CA VAL A 38 2.66 5.69 -13.30
C VAL A 38 3.14 7.12 -13.50
N THR A 39 2.53 8.03 -12.74
CA THR A 39 2.94 9.44 -12.68
C THR A 39 3.50 9.72 -11.29
N PHE A 40 4.58 10.51 -11.23
CA PHE A 40 5.26 10.87 -10.00
C PHE A 40 5.03 12.35 -9.69
N SER A 41 4.81 12.66 -8.41
CA SER A 41 4.82 14.02 -7.89
C SER A 41 5.78 14.12 -6.72
N PHE A 42 6.60 15.17 -6.70
CA PHE A 42 7.53 15.46 -5.61
C PHE A 42 6.99 16.52 -4.64
N HIS A 43 5.68 16.82 -4.71
CA HIS A 43 5.07 17.85 -3.85
C HIS A 43 5.24 17.57 -2.35
N TYR A 44 5.26 16.29 -1.95
CA TYR A 44 5.44 15.85 -0.57
C TYR A 44 6.86 15.38 -0.25
N ALA A 45 7.82 15.68 -1.12
CA ALA A 45 9.21 15.33 -0.90
C ALA A 45 9.74 15.97 0.39
N ASP A 46 10.06 15.15 1.41
CA ASP A 46 10.52 15.65 2.69
C ASP A 46 12.02 15.96 2.64
N HIS A 47 12.36 17.12 2.08
CA HIS A 47 13.74 17.62 2.01
C HIS A 47 14.28 18.10 3.36
N GLY A 48 13.41 18.27 4.37
CA GLY A 48 13.79 18.76 5.68
C GLY A 48 14.33 17.68 6.63
N TYR A 49 14.10 16.40 6.31
CA TYR A 49 14.62 15.31 7.12
C TYR A 49 16.12 15.08 6.88
N GLN A 50 16.88 15.03 7.98
CA GLN A 50 18.35 14.91 7.98
C GLN A 50 18.85 13.63 8.68
N GLY A 51 17.96 12.65 8.87
CA GLY A 51 18.31 11.37 9.51
C GLY A 51 18.78 10.31 8.51
N SER A 52 18.58 9.05 8.88
CA SER A 52 19.27 7.91 8.24
C SER A 52 18.72 7.48 6.86
N TRP A 53 17.59 8.03 6.44
CA TRP A 53 17.00 7.88 5.10
C TRP A 53 16.81 9.26 4.48
N SER A 54 17.86 9.77 3.86
CA SER A 54 17.91 11.11 3.28
C SER A 54 17.81 11.07 1.75
N TRP A 55 17.68 12.24 1.13
CA TRP A 55 17.64 12.35 -0.33
C TRP A 55 18.92 11.84 -0.99
N PRO A 56 18.83 11.30 -2.23
CA PRO A 56 19.94 10.67 -2.92
C PRO A 56 21.15 11.60 -3.05
N VAL A 57 22.35 11.06 -2.85
CA VAL A 57 23.60 11.69 -3.30
C VAL A 57 23.77 11.50 -4.81
N ALA A 58 24.72 12.21 -5.44
CA ALA A 58 24.83 12.27 -6.91
C ALA A 58 24.75 10.90 -7.64
N GLY A 59 25.45 9.87 -7.17
CA GLY A 59 25.40 8.54 -7.79
C GLY A 59 24.08 7.79 -7.57
N GLU A 60 23.36 8.06 -6.49
CA GLU A 60 22.04 7.48 -6.22
C GLU A 60 20.92 8.23 -6.97
N ALA A 61 21.12 9.51 -7.25
CA ALA A 61 20.17 10.31 -8.02
C ALA A 61 20.03 9.80 -9.46
N GLU A 62 21.13 9.36 -10.09
CA GLU A 62 21.08 8.75 -11.42
C GLU A 62 20.28 7.43 -11.41
N GLU A 63 20.53 6.55 -10.43
CA GLU A 63 19.77 5.30 -10.28
C GLU A 63 18.28 5.56 -10.03
N LEU A 64 17.96 6.53 -9.17
CA LEU A 64 16.58 6.93 -8.94
C LEU A 64 15.95 7.45 -10.24
N LEU A 65 16.62 8.32 -11.00
CA LEU A 65 16.09 8.85 -12.25
C LEU A 65 15.85 7.74 -13.29
N GLN A 66 16.79 6.81 -13.45
CA GLN A 66 16.62 5.66 -14.33
C GLN A 66 15.43 4.80 -13.91
N PHE A 67 15.27 4.56 -12.60
CA PHE A 67 14.12 3.86 -12.05
C PHE A 67 12.80 4.57 -12.35
N LEU A 68 12.72 5.89 -12.13
CA LEU A 68 11.52 6.69 -12.38
C LEU A 68 11.13 6.66 -13.86
N CYS A 69 12.10 6.79 -14.78
CA CYS A 69 11.85 6.68 -16.21
C CYS A 69 11.33 5.29 -16.62
N ALA A 70 11.92 4.22 -16.07
CA ALA A 70 11.49 2.86 -16.34
C ALA A 70 10.06 2.62 -15.84
N VAL A 71 9.77 2.96 -14.58
CA VAL A 71 8.44 2.73 -13.99
C VAL A 71 7.38 3.63 -14.59
N GLY A 72 7.71 4.90 -14.90
CA GLY A 72 6.79 5.83 -15.55
C GLY A 72 6.38 5.42 -16.96
N SER A 73 7.12 4.50 -17.58
CA SER A 73 6.73 3.92 -18.88
C SER A 73 5.68 2.81 -18.74
N SER A 74 5.51 2.25 -17.54
CA SER A 74 4.59 1.16 -17.22
C SER A 74 3.29 1.67 -16.60
N THR A 75 2.24 0.87 -16.73
CA THR A 75 0.95 1.06 -16.07
C THR A 75 1.00 0.60 -14.60
N TRP A 76 0.09 1.09 -13.77
CA TRP A 76 -0.01 0.60 -12.39
C TRP A 76 -0.31 -0.89 -12.30
N SER A 77 -1.10 -1.45 -13.24
CA SER A 77 -1.40 -2.88 -13.30
C SER A 77 -0.13 -3.70 -13.54
N GLU A 78 0.68 -3.33 -14.51
CA GLU A 78 1.97 -3.99 -14.79
C GLU A 78 2.91 -3.88 -13.59
N VAL A 79 3.01 -2.70 -12.99
CA VAL A 79 3.88 -2.43 -11.83
C VAL A 79 3.46 -3.25 -10.61
N LYS A 80 2.16 -3.30 -10.29
CA LYS A 80 1.64 -4.07 -9.14
C LYS A 80 1.72 -5.58 -9.34
N ALA A 81 1.82 -6.05 -10.59
CA ALA A 81 2.02 -7.45 -10.92
C ALA A 81 3.48 -7.91 -10.80
N GLN A 82 4.45 -6.98 -10.71
CA GLN A 82 5.86 -7.34 -10.61
C GLN A 82 6.15 -8.10 -9.30
N LEU A 83 6.85 -9.23 -9.44
CA LEU A 83 7.31 -10.04 -8.33
C LEU A 83 8.83 -10.00 -8.19
N PHE A 84 9.33 -10.38 -7.02
CA PHE A 84 10.73 -10.64 -6.77
C PHE A 84 10.87 -12.00 -6.07
N ASN A 85 11.87 -12.77 -6.50
CA ASN A 85 12.13 -14.10 -5.96
C ASN A 85 13.05 -14.00 -4.75
N SER A 86 12.63 -14.62 -3.65
CA SER A 86 13.41 -14.82 -2.44
C SER A 86 13.62 -16.33 -2.21
N LYS A 87 14.45 -16.69 -1.21
CA LYS A 87 14.63 -18.10 -0.80
C LYS A 87 13.29 -18.77 -0.40
N GLY A 88 12.29 -18.00 0.02
CA GLY A 88 10.98 -18.48 0.47
C GLY A 88 9.87 -18.44 -0.59
N GLY A 89 10.19 -18.07 -1.84
CA GLY A 89 9.23 -17.97 -2.94
C GLY A 89 9.16 -16.58 -3.57
N SER A 90 8.09 -16.34 -4.34
CA SER A 90 7.89 -15.09 -5.06
C SER A 90 7.00 -14.13 -4.26
N HIS A 91 7.45 -12.89 -4.08
CA HIS A 91 6.73 -11.86 -3.33
C HIS A 91 6.47 -10.63 -4.19
N LYS A 92 5.43 -9.86 -3.88
CA LYS A 92 5.17 -8.57 -4.55
C LYS A 92 6.38 -7.65 -4.40
N LYS A 93 6.94 -7.22 -5.53
CA LYS A 93 8.11 -6.35 -5.56
C LYS A 93 7.81 -4.96 -5.00
N HIS A 94 6.59 -4.48 -5.22
CA HIS A 94 6.09 -3.17 -4.80
C HIS A 94 4.77 -3.38 -4.06
N HIS A 95 4.60 -2.72 -2.92
CA HIS A 95 3.41 -2.93 -2.08
C HIS A 95 3.24 -1.84 -1.03
N TYR A 96 2.05 -1.82 -0.45
CA TYR A 96 1.73 -1.04 0.74
C TYR A 96 2.34 -1.67 2.00
N GLN A 97 2.70 -0.82 2.94
CA GLN A 97 3.23 -1.15 4.24
C GLN A 97 2.44 -0.36 5.29
N SER A 98 1.96 -1.03 6.33
CA SER A 98 1.32 -0.37 7.47
C SER A 98 2.32 0.53 8.21
N ILE A 99 1.88 1.72 8.61
CA ILE A 99 2.68 2.71 9.34
C ILE A 99 3.18 2.14 10.68
N ASP A 100 2.35 1.36 11.37
CA ASP A 100 2.70 0.72 12.65
C ASP A 100 3.90 -0.23 12.52
N GLY A 101 4.17 -0.73 11.32
CA GLY A 101 5.32 -1.58 11.03
C GLY A 101 6.62 -0.80 10.76
N LEU A 102 6.55 0.51 10.53
CA LEU A 102 7.73 1.34 10.25
C LEU A 102 8.57 1.55 11.51
N CYS A 103 9.81 1.99 11.35
CA CYS A 103 10.61 2.40 12.50
C CYS A 103 9.97 3.62 13.20
N ARG A 104 10.21 3.73 14.52
CA ARG A 104 9.60 4.78 15.35
C ARG A 104 9.84 6.19 14.82
N GLU A 105 11.06 6.48 14.36
CA GLU A 105 11.42 7.79 13.83
C GLU A 105 10.64 8.13 12.54
N ALA A 106 10.34 7.15 11.68
CA ALA A 106 9.47 7.37 10.52
C ALA A 106 8.01 7.65 10.92
N GLN A 107 7.48 6.92 11.92
CA GLN A 107 6.14 7.15 12.45
C GLN A 107 6.03 8.56 13.05
N GLU A 108 7.00 8.95 13.87
CA GLU A 108 7.09 10.30 14.47
C GLU A 108 7.19 11.38 13.39
N ARG A 109 7.96 11.14 12.32
CA ARG A 109 8.09 12.08 11.20
C ARG A 109 6.78 12.26 10.43
N ILE A 110 6.04 11.18 10.19
CA ILE A 110 4.71 11.23 9.56
C ILE A 110 3.75 12.07 10.38
N ALA A 111 3.67 11.81 11.69
CA ALA A 111 2.79 12.56 12.60
C ALA A 111 3.20 14.03 12.71
N HIS A 112 4.50 14.31 12.77
CA HIS A 112 5.02 15.68 12.81
C HIS A 112 4.64 16.50 11.56
N LEU A 113 4.66 15.86 10.40
CA LEU A 113 4.28 16.46 9.12
C LEU A 113 2.77 16.35 8.81
N ARG A 114 1.99 15.71 9.70
CA ARG A 114 0.55 15.42 9.53
C ARG A 114 0.22 14.71 8.22
N LEU A 115 1.08 13.78 7.83
CA LEU A 115 0.94 13.06 6.56
C LEU A 115 -0.06 11.90 6.64
N ASP A 116 -0.35 11.42 7.85
CA ASP A 116 -1.43 10.48 8.15
C ASP A 116 -2.80 11.03 7.72
N GLU A 117 -3.01 12.34 7.77
CA GLU A 117 -4.22 12.99 7.23
C GLU A 117 -4.35 12.84 5.70
N GLN A 118 -3.25 12.60 4.98
CA GLN A 118 -3.22 12.52 3.51
C GLN A 118 -3.39 11.10 2.99
N PHE A 119 -2.84 10.09 3.67
CA PHE A 119 -2.84 8.71 3.19
C PHE A 119 -3.30 7.65 4.20
N GLY A 120 -3.73 8.05 5.40
CA GLY A 120 -4.23 7.14 6.43
C GLY A 120 -3.10 6.29 7.03
N ASP A 121 -3.38 4.99 7.24
CA ASP A 121 -2.53 4.09 8.05
C ASP A 121 -1.54 3.24 7.23
N GLU A 122 -1.49 3.44 5.91
CA GLU A 122 -0.64 2.66 5.00
C GLU A 122 0.13 3.57 4.03
N ILE A 123 1.40 3.27 3.81
CA ILE A 123 2.27 3.94 2.85
C ILE A 123 2.73 2.96 1.77
N PHE A 124 2.98 3.42 0.54
CA PHE A 124 3.46 2.58 -0.54
C PHE A 124 4.99 2.65 -0.67
N ARG A 125 5.61 1.52 -1.06
CA ARG A 125 7.03 1.48 -1.41
C ARG A 125 7.30 0.87 -2.76
N PHE A 126 8.17 1.54 -3.50
CA PHE A 126 8.91 0.92 -4.58
C PHE A 126 10.19 0.28 -4.04
N ARG A 127 10.57 -0.85 -4.64
CA ARG A 127 11.88 -1.48 -4.47
C ARG A 127 12.77 -1.07 -5.63
N VAL A 128 13.84 -0.35 -5.33
CA VAL A 128 14.85 0.07 -6.29
C VAL A 128 16.08 -0.81 -6.06
N GLY A 129 16.41 -1.65 -7.05
CA GLY A 129 17.48 -2.64 -6.91
C GLY A 129 17.29 -3.58 -5.70
N ASN A 130 18.30 -3.64 -4.83
CA ASN A 130 18.32 -4.55 -3.67
C ASN A 130 17.73 -3.92 -2.41
N ARG A 131 18.48 -3.06 -1.72
CA ARG A 131 18.07 -2.48 -0.42
C ARG A 131 17.23 -1.21 -0.57
N LYS A 132 17.47 -0.44 -1.63
CA LYS A 132 16.94 0.91 -1.77
C LYS A 132 15.42 0.91 -1.94
N ARG A 133 14.74 1.84 -1.28
CA ARG A 133 13.30 2.05 -1.40
C ARG A 133 12.99 3.50 -1.73
N LEU A 134 12.00 3.68 -2.57
CA LEU A 134 11.34 4.96 -2.75
C LEU A 134 9.98 4.87 -2.06
N TRP A 135 9.80 5.67 -1.01
CA TRP A 135 8.58 5.70 -0.20
C TRP A 135 7.68 6.83 -0.65
N GLY A 136 6.37 6.63 -0.53
CA GLY A 136 5.37 7.60 -0.93
C GLY A 136 3.97 7.03 -0.83
N PHE A 137 2.98 7.75 -1.32
CA PHE A 137 1.58 7.30 -1.30
C PHE A 137 0.92 7.52 -2.66
N ILE A 138 -0.16 6.77 -2.92
CA ILE A 138 -0.87 6.83 -4.19
C ILE A 138 -2.20 7.53 -3.95
N ALA A 139 -2.42 8.66 -4.64
CA ALA A 139 -3.68 9.37 -4.63
C ALA A 139 -4.05 9.77 -6.07
N ALA A 140 -5.29 9.45 -6.47
CA ALA A 140 -5.79 9.72 -7.82
C ALA A 140 -4.86 9.23 -8.95
N GLY A 141 -4.21 8.07 -8.77
CA GLY A 141 -3.30 7.48 -9.76
C GLY A 141 -1.90 8.11 -9.83
N VAL A 142 -1.60 9.10 -8.99
CA VAL A 142 -0.27 9.72 -8.86
C VAL A 142 0.45 9.14 -7.65
N PHE A 143 1.71 8.76 -7.82
CA PHE A 143 2.61 8.45 -6.71
C PHE A 143 3.27 9.74 -6.20
N TYR A 144 2.92 10.14 -4.99
CA TYR A 144 3.54 11.25 -4.29
C TYR A 144 4.77 10.74 -3.54
N VAL A 145 5.94 11.11 -4.03
CA VAL A 145 7.24 10.75 -3.45
C VAL A 145 7.40 11.45 -2.10
N LEU A 146 7.82 10.69 -1.08
CA LEU A 146 8.05 11.19 0.27
C LEU A 146 9.53 11.09 0.66
N TRP A 147 10.10 9.87 0.66
CA TRP A 147 11.48 9.62 1.10
C TRP A 147 12.25 8.71 0.15
N TRP A 148 13.56 8.95 0.08
CA TRP A 148 14.54 7.99 -0.40
C TRP A 148 15.16 7.25 0.78
N ASP A 149 15.17 5.93 0.72
CA ASP A 149 15.73 5.09 1.78
C ASP A 149 16.74 4.12 1.16
N ALA A 150 18.00 4.56 1.13
CA ALA A 150 19.07 3.76 0.53
C ALA A 150 19.39 2.48 1.32
N GLY A 151 19.15 2.52 2.64
CA GLY A 151 19.56 1.51 3.60
C GLY A 151 18.48 0.51 4.01
N HIS A 152 17.23 0.70 3.59
CA HIS A 152 16.06 -0.04 4.09
C HIS A 152 15.82 0.19 5.59
N LEU A 153 15.99 1.44 6.05
CA LEU A 153 15.95 1.82 7.46
C LEU A 153 14.57 2.33 7.91
N VAL A 154 13.70 2.70 6.98
CA VAL A 154 12.31 3.07 7.29
C VAL A 154 11.50 1.85 7.73
N TYR A 155 11.80 0.68 7.15
CA TYR A 155 11.24 -0.61 7.54
C TYR A 155 12.35 -1.65 7.68
N PRO A 156 13.08 -1.63 8.80
CA PRO A 156 14.15 -2.58 9.04
C PRO A 156 13.54 -3.97 9.22
N VAL A 157 14.05 -4.93 8.46
CA VAL A 157 13.75 -6.35 8.64
C VAL A 157 15.04 -7.01 9.10
N ASP A 158 14.97 -7.78 10.19
CA ASP A 158 16.12 -8.56 10.62
C ASP A 158 16.48 -9.55 9.52
N HIS A 159 17.68 -9.38 8.98
CA HIS A 159 18.32 -10.38 8.12
C HIS A 159 19.08 -11.33 9.04
N GLY A 160 18.34 -12.23 9.69
CA GLY A 160 18.92 -13.39 10.38
C GLY A 160 19.70 -14.28 9.41
#